data_AF-A0A5S4THQ9-F1
#
_entry.id   AF-A0A5S4THQ9-F1
#
_cell.length_a   1.000
_cell.length_b   1.000
_cell.length_c   1.000
_cell.angle_alpha   90.00
_cell.angle_beta   90.00
_cell.angle_gamma   90.00
#
_symmetry.space_group_name_H-M   'P 1'
#
loop_
_entity.id
_entity.type
_entity.pdbx_description
1 polymer ?
#
loop_
_entity_poly.entity_id
_entity_poly.type
_entity_poly.pdbx_seq_one_letter_code
_entity_poly.pdbx_strand_id
1 'polypeptide(L)'
;DLRSAYHSLDLAVMSTKPDSDGKRHITLDTVENSLQRSYITMDKDGDGHYDVLSALQKAIRGSDVNASLHYAARLVEAGDLPSLARRLIVIAYEDIGLANPDAQVHTVTALDAAQKIGFPEARILIANVVIDLALSPKSNSAYLAMDAALSDLRTSGNLPIPRHLRDGHYAGSKELGNAKDYLYPHAYPKKWVKQQYLPDKLIGKQYFSPNETGKYERALGANKERIDKLSSHSTGIPK
;
A
#
# COMPACT_ATOMS: atom_id res chain seq x y z
N ASP A 1 15.03 -13.65 19.88
CA ASP A 1 15.52 -13.53 18.49
C ASP A 1 17.03 -13.38 18.52
N LEU A 2 17.75 -14.23 17.76
CA LEU A 2 19.21 -14.31 17.73
C LEU A 2 19.84 -13.03 17.14
N ARG A 3 19.13 -12.35 16.22
CA ARG A 3 19.58 -11.12 15.57
C ARG A 3 19.56 -9.93 16.54
N SER A 4 18.49 -9.81 17.33
CA SER A 4 18.39 -8.82 18.40
C SER A 4 19.49 -9.02 19.46
N ALA A 5 19.72 -10.26 19.92
CA ALA A 5 20.78 -10.56 20.88
C ALA A 5 22.19 -10.20 20.36
N TYR A 6 22.45 -10.46 19.08
CA TYR A 6 23.71 -10.10 18.44
C TYR A 6 23.89 -8.58 18.35
N HIS A 7 22.85 -7.85 17.93
CA HIS A 7 22.90 -6.39 17.79
C HIS A 7 23.13 -5.68 19.14
N SER A 8 22.50 -6.17 20.21
CA SER A 8 22.70 -5.63 21.56
C SER A 8 24.12 -5.88 22.08
N LEU A 9 24.71 -7.03 21.77
CA LEU A 9 26.10 -7.32 22.08
C LEU A 9 27.05 -6.40 21.29
N ASP A 10 26.76 -6.16 20.01
CA ASP A 10 27.57 -5.29 19.15
C ASP A 10 27.57 -3.83 19.68
N LEU A 11 26.40 -3.31 20.06
CA LEU A 11 26.25 -2.01 20.72
C LEU A 11 26.99 -1.93 22.06
N ALA A 12 26.94 -2.99 22.86
CA ALA A 12 27.66 -3.08 24.14
C ALA A 12 29.18 -3.03 23.91
N VAL A 13 29.68 -3.70 22.87
CA VAL A 13 31.09 -3.69 22.50
C VAL A 13 31.52 -2.32 22.02
N MET A 14 30.75 -1.68 21.11
CA MET A 14 31.10 -0.37 20.56
C MET A 14 31.10 0.74 21.63
N SER A 15 30.17 0.68 22.57
CA SER A 15 29.98 1.70 23.62
C SER A 15 30.94 1.57 24.81
N THR A 16 31.55 0.40 25.02
CA THR A 16 32.52 0.16 26.10
C THR A 16 33.93 0.55 25.71
N LYS A 17 34.54 1.51 26.41
CA LYS A 17 35.94 1.88 26.17
C LYS A 17 36.91 0.74 26.56
N PRO A 18 38.00 0.54 25.80
CA PRO A 18 39.03 -0.42 26.19
C PRO A 18 39.76 0.04 27.46
N ASP A 19 40.24 -0.92 28.24
CA ASP A 19 41.12 -0.70 29.38
C ASP A 19 42.56 -0.34 28.94
N SER A 20 43.46 -0.18 29.92
CA SER A 20 44.87 0.12 29.70
C SER A 20 45.62 -0.94 28.88
N ASP A 21 45.10 -2.17 28.83
CA ASP A 21 45.67 -3.29 28.08
C ASP A 21 44.98 -3.46 26.71
N GLY A 22 44.10 -2.52 26.32
CA GLY A 22 43.39 -2.54 25.05
C GLY A 22 42.19 -3.47 25.00
N LYS A 23 41.78 -4.08 26.12
CA LYS A 23 40.67 -5.04 26.20
C LYS A 23 39.37 -4.35 26.58
N ARG A 24 38.25 -4.77 25.98
CA ARG A 24 36.90 -4.30 26.33
C ARG A 24 36.23 -5.34 27.23
N HIS A 25 35.90 -4.94 28.46
CA HIS A 25 35.22 -5.81 29.42
C HIS A 25 33.72 -5.59 29.35
N ILE A 26 33.00 -6.54 28.78
CA ILE A 26 31.55 -6.48 28.63
C ILE A 26 30.91 -7.13 29.85
N THR A 27 30.36 -6.29 30.74
CA THR A 27 29.64 -6.76 31.93
C THR A 27 28.15 -6.98 31.63
N LEU A 28 27.47 -7.74 32.49
CA LEU A 28 26.02 -7.89 32.40
C LEU A 28 25.32 -6.52 32.41
N ASP A 29 25.73 -5.62 33.31
CA ASP A 29 25.23 -4.24 33.38
C ASP A 29 25.46 -3.44 32.08
N THR A 30 26.60 -3.63 31.41
CA THR A 30 26.89 -3.00 30.11
C THR A 30 25.93 -3.49 29.02
N VAL A 31 25.68 -4.81 29.00
CA VAL A 31 24.73 -5.42 28.06
C VAL A 31 23.30 -4.98 28.39
N GLU A 32 22.92 -4.93 29.66
CA GLU A 32 21.61 -4.45 30.12
C GLU A 32 21.37 -2.97 29.79
N ASN A 33 22.39 -2.11 29.92
CA ASN A 33 22.32 -0.70 29.52
C ASN A 33 22.26 -0.53 28.00
N SER A 34 22.94 -1.39 27.24
CA SER A 34 22.87 -1.41 25.77
C SER A 34 21.54 -1.94 25.27
N LEU A 35 21.00 -2.96 25.95
CA LEU A 35 19.64 -3.45 25.79
C LEU A 35 18.62 -2.38 26.15
N GLN A 36 18.80 -1.62 27.24
CA GLN A 36 17.93 -0.50 27.60
C GLN A 36 17.99 0.61 26.56
N ARG A 37 19.15 0.95 25.98
CA ARG A 37 19.19 1.92 24.86
C ARG A 37 18.48 1.39 23.62
N SER A 38 18.63 0.10 23.32
CA SER A 38 17.91 -0.60 22.24
C SER A 38 16.39 -0.72 22.52
N TYR A 39 15.98 -0.78 23.78
CA TYR A 39 14.58 -0.85 24.25
C TYR A 39 13.98 0.54 24.53
N ILE A 40 14.78 1.58 24.75
CA ILE A 40 14.28 2.95 24.83
C ILE A 40 13.89 3.45 23.42
N THR A 41 14.50 2.90 22.36
CA THR A 41 14.03 3.03 20.98
C THR A 41 12.87 2.10 20.62
N MET A 42 12.68 1.00 21.35
CA MET A 42 11.55 0.07 21.22
C MET A 42 10.82 -0.03 22.56
N ASP A 43 9.97 0.96 22.84
CA ASP A 43 9.24 1.09 24.10
C ASP A 43 8.69 -0.25 24.63
N LYS A 44 8.72 -0.40 25.95
CA LYS A 44 8.61 -1.66 26.72
C LYS A 44 7.33 -2.47 26.45
N ASP A 45 6.33 -1.90 25.78
CA ASP A 45 5.06 -2.54 25.45
C ASP A 45 4.85 -2.79 23.94
N GLY A 46 5.78 -2.40 23.06
CA GLY A 46 5.64 -2.50 21.60
C GLY A 46 4.73 -1.43 20.98
N ASP A 47 3.92 -0.75 21.79
CA ASP A 47 3.01 0.33 21.38
C ASP A 47 3.77 1.54 20.78
N GLY A 48 4.92 1.90 21.34
CA GLY A 48 5.73 3.02 20.83
C GLY A 48 6.22 2.82 19.39
N HIS A 49 6.46 1.58 18.95
CA HIS A 49 6.83 1.29 17.56
C HIS A 49 5.66 1.51 16.61
N TYR A 50 4.48 1.02 16.98
CA TYR A 50 3.25 1.23 16.21
C TYR A 50 2.86 2.71 16.16
N ASP A 51 3.07 3.45 17.23
CA ASP A 51 2.83 4.88 17.28
C ASP A 51 3.74 5.66 16.33
N VAL A 52 5.03 5.30 16.23
CA VAL A 52 5.94 5.94 15.27
C VAL A 52 5.54 5.63 13.82
N LEU A 53 5.18 4.38 13.51
CA LEU A 53 4.68 4.00 12.17
C LEU A 53 3.37 4.73 11.83
N SER A 54 2.46 4.84 12.81
CA SER A 54 1.19 5.55 12.72
C SER A 54 1.41 7.05 12.49
N ALA A 55 2.36 7.65 13.20
CA ALA A 55 2.72 9.05 13.07
C ALA A 55 3.39 9.34 11.72
N LEU A 56 4.29 8.46 11.25
CA LEU A 56 4.87 8.54 9.91
C LEU A 56 3.78 8.56 8.82
N GLN A 57 2.83 7.63 8.89
CA GLN A 57 1.73 7.57 7.93
C GLN A 57 0.88 8.84 7.96
N LYS A 58 0.50 9.30 9.15
CA LYS A 58 -0.31 10.52 9.30
C LYS A 58 0.44 11.76 8.80
N ALA A 59 1.75 11.86 9.04
CA ALA A 59 2.56 12.97 8.56
C ALA A 59 2.65 13.00 7.04
N ILE A 60 2.90 11.85 6.39
CA ILE A 60 2.96 11.76 4.93
C ILE A 60 1.58 12.06 4.32
N ARG A 61 0.51 11.49 4.88
CA ARG A 61 -0.88 11.79 4.49
C ARG A 61 -1.20 13.29 4.62
N GLY A 62 -0.75 13.89 5.71
CA GLY A 62 -0.87 15.33 6.00
C GLY A 62 0.05 16.23 5.17
N SER A 63 0.90 15.65 4.32
CA SER A 63 1.89 16.36 3.49
C SER A 63 2.92 17.17 4.29
N ASP A 64 3.19 16.79 5.54
CA ASP A 64 4.23 17.42 6.37
C ASP A 64 5.57 16.70 6.18
N VAL A 65 6.44 17.25 5.34
CA VAL A 65 7.76 16.68 5.02
C VAL A 65 8.64 16.58 6.27
N ASN A 66 8.62 17.59 7.13
CA ASN A 66 9.51 17.66 8.29
C ASN A 66 9.12 16.60 9.33
N ALA A 67 7.83 16.52 9.65
CA ALA A 67 7.32 15.48 10.54
C ALA A 67 7.54 14.08 9.95
N SER A 68 7.33 13.90 8.65
CA SER A 68 7.54 12.62 7.98
C SER A 68 8.99 12.15 8.08
N LEU A 69 9.96 13.03 7.78
CA LEU A 69 11.39 12.73 7.92
C LEU A 69 11.77 12.46 9.37
N HIS A 70 11.20 13.20 10.32
CA HIS A 70 11.44 12.97 11.75
C HIS A 70 11.01 11.57 12.19
N TYR A 71 9.78 11.14 11.87
CA TYR A 71 9.30 9.80 12.22
C TYR A 71 10.03 8.69 11.45
N ALA A 72 10.39 8.93 10.18
CA ALA A 72 11.23 8.00 9.43
C ALA A 72 12.62 7.85 10.07
N ALA A 73 13.25 8.95 10.51
CA ALA A 73 14.54 8.91 11.19
C ALA A 73 14.49 8.09 12.48
N ARG A 74 13.42 8.19 13.27
CA ARG A 74 13.22 7.34 14.46
C ARG A 74 13.22 5.85 14.12
N LEU A 75 12.61 5.46 13.00
CA LEU A 75 12.59 4.06 12.53
C LEU A 75 13.94 3.61 11.95
N VAL A 76 14.68 4.52 11.31
CA VAL A 76 16.05 4.27 10.83
C VAL A 76 16.99 4.02 12.01
N GLU A 77 16.94 4.87 13.05
CA GLU A 77 17.72 4.70 14.27
C GLU A 77 17.34 3.43 15.05
N ALA A 78 16.07 3.00 14.97
CA ALA A 78 15.63 1.72 15.53
C ALA A 78 16.06 0.50 14.70
N GLY A 79 16.63 0.69 13.49
CA GLY A 79 17.11 -0.40 12.64
C GLY A 79 16.01 -1.25 11.98
N ASP A 80 14.72 -0.90 12.10
CA ASP A 80 13.60 -1.68 11.57
C ASP A 80 13.24 -1.28 10.12
N LEU A 81 14.18 -1.54 9.21
CA LEU A 81 13.98 -1.37 7.77
C LEU A 81 12.76 -2.15 7.24
N PRO A 82 12.50 -3.42 7.64
CA PRO A 82 11.35 -4.16 7.13
C PRO A 82 10.00 -3.51 7.45
N SER A 83 9.77 -3.02 8.68
CA SER A 83 8.50 -2.37 9.02
C SER A 83 8.35 -1.02 8.35
N LEU A 84 9.43 -0.23 8.27
CA LEU A 84 9.45 1.04 7.55
C LEU A 84 9.12 0.86 6.06
N ALA A 85 9.76 -0.12 5.41
CA ALA A 85 9.50 -0.42 4.00
C ALA A 85 8.05 -0.85 3.77
N ARG A 86 7.52 -1.77 4.58
CA ARG A 86 6.11 -2.18 4.49
C ARG A 86 5.16 -0.99 4.67
N ARG A 87 5.43 -0.12 5.63
CA ARG A 87 4.59 1.05 5.91
C ARG A 87 4.61 2.07 4.77
N LEU A 88 5.78 2.35 4.19
CA LEU A 88 5.89 3.26 3.05
C LEU A 88 5.16 2.73 1.80
N ILE A 89 5.21 1.41 1.55
CA ILE A 89 4.41 0.80 0.47
C ILE A 89 2.91 0.99 0.74
N VAL A 90 2.43 0.72 1.96
CA VAL A 90 1.03 0.95 2.32
C VAL A 90 0.63 2.40 2.06
N ILE A 91 1.44 3.37 2.52
CA ILE A 91 1.17 4.80 2.32
C ILE A 91 1.11 5.17 0.83
N ALA A 92 2.02 4.64 0.00
CA ALA A 92 2.03 4.92 -1.44
C ALA A 92 0.73 4.46 -2.14
N TYR A 93 0.15 3.33 -1.72
CA TYR A 93 -1.08 2.81 -2.30
C TYR A 93 -2.37 3.34 -1.64
N GLU A 94 -2.34 3.62 -0.34
CA GLU A 94 -3.50 4.08 0.44
C GLU A 94 -3.72 5.59 0.32
N ASP A 95 -2.65 6.38 0.41
CA ASP A 95 -2.73 7.84 0.60
C ASP A 95 -2.35 8.64 -0.65
N ILE A 96 -1.48 8.09 -1.51
CA ILE A 96 -1.12 8.69 -2.81
C ILE A 96 -1.99 8.08 -3.91
N GLY A 97 -2.09 6.75 -3.96
CA GLY A 97 -3.08 6.06 -4.77
C GLY A 97 -3.03 6.42 -6.26
N LEU A 98 -4.21 6.55 -6.87
CA LEU A 98 -4.34 6.87 -8.30
C LEU A 98 -3.92 8.29 -8.65
N ALA A 99 -3.69 9.17 -7.67
CA ALA A 99 -3.28 10.53 -7.96
C ALA A 99 -1.82 10.62 -8.46
N ASN A 100 -0.96 9.66 -8.08
CA ASN A 100 0.39 9.53 -8.61
C ASN A 100 0.88 8.05 -8.63
N PRO A 101 0.50 7.26 -9.66
CA PRO A 101 0.94 5.87 -9.77
C PRO A 101 2.45 5.69 -9.92
N ASP A 102 3.15 6.67 -10.50
CA ASP A 102 4.61 6.60 -10.69
C ASP A 102 5.34 6.62 -9.33
N ALA A 103 4.84 7.38 -8.35
CA ALA A 103 5.37 7.37 -6.99
C ALA A 103 5.23 6.00 -6.30
N GLN A 104 4.23 5.20 -6.66
CA GLN A 104 4.08 3.83 -6.14
C GLN A 104 5.20 2.92 -6.67
N VAL A 105 5.45 2.98 -7.97
CA VAL A 105 6.51 2.21 -8.63
C VAL A 105 7.88 2.62 -8.10
N HIS A 106 8.11 3.94 -7.97
CA HIS A 106 9.33 4.48 -7.40
C HIS A 106 9.53 3.99 -5.96
N THR A 107 8.49 4.05 -5.12
CA THR A 107 8.52 3.58 -3.73
C THR A 107 8.92 2.10 -3.64
N VAL A 108 8.24 1.22 -4.39
CA VAL A 108 8.55 -0.22 -4.36
C VAL A 108 9.99 -0.49 -4.83
N THR A 109 10.41 0.14 -5.92
CA THR A 109 11.75 -0.05 -6.50
C THR A 109 12.85 0.46 -5.56
N ALA A 110 12.67 1.66 -4.98
CA ALA A 110 13.62 2.24 -4.05
C ALA A 110 13.71 1.43 -2.75
N LEU A 111 12.60 0.87 -2.26
CA LEU A 111 12.59 0.07 -1.04
C LEU A 111 13.15 -1.34 -1.24
N ASP A 112 12.98 -1.96 -2.42
CA ASP A 112 13.69 -3.19 -2.79
C ASP A 112 15.22 -2.94 -2.82
N ALA A 113 15.65 -1.84 -3.44
CA ALA A 113 17.05 -1.43 -3.40
C ALA A 113 17.53 -1.15 -1.96
N ALA A 114 16.72 -0.48 -1.13
CA ALA A 114 17.05 -0.20 0.26
C ALA A 114 17.24 -1.49 1.07
N GLN A 115 16.43 -2.53 0.85
CA GLN A 115 16.58 -3.83 1.50
C GLN A 115 17.89 -4.54 1.11
N LYS A 116 18.30 -4.42 -0.15
CA LYS A 116 19.57 -4.97 -0.64
C LYS A 116 20.78 -4.23 -0.09
N ILE A 117 20.67 -2.92 0.06
CA ILE A 117 21.74 -2.03 0.55
C ILE A 117 21.90 -2.12 2.07
N GLY A 118 20.79 -2.12 2.81
CA GLY A 118 20.79 -2.10 4.27
C GLY A 118 21.16 -0.74 4.87
N PHE A 119 21.08 -0.62 6.20
CA PHE A 119 21.51 0.58 6.90
C PHE A 119 23.05 0.59 7.08
N PRO A 120 23.68 1.79 7.05
CA PRO A 120 23.05 3.11 7.07
C PRO A 120 22.64 3.68 5.70
N GLU A 121 23.16 3.21 4.57
CA GLU A 121 22.96 3.81 3.24
C GLU A 121 21.49 3.78 2.75
N ALA A 122 20.70 2.78 3.16
CA ALA A 122 19.27 2.70 2.86
C ALA A 122 18.48 3.95 3.28
N ARG A 123 18.95 4.70 4.30
CA ARG A 123 18.31 5.95 4.75
C ARG A 123 18.24 7.02 3.64
N ILE A 124 19.18 7.00 2.70
CA ILE A 124 19.23 7.96 1.59
C ILE A 124 18.07 7.69 0.63
N LEU A 125 17.80 6.42 0.30
CA LEU A 125 16.69 6.02 -0.55
C LEU A 125 15.35 6.29 0.16
N ILE A 126 15.26 5.96 1.44
CA ILE A 126 14.08 6.23 2.28
C ILE A 126 13.76 7.72 2.30
N ALA A 127 14.75 8.61 2.46
CA ALA A 127 14.51 10.04 2.48
C ALA A 127 13.86 10.54 1.17
N ASN A 128 14.33 10.05 0.02
CA ASN A 128 13.73 10.38 -1.28
C ASN A 128 12.28 9.91 -1.36
N VAL A 129 12.00 8.66 -0.97
CA VAL A 129 10.64 8.10 -0.95
C VAL A 129 9.71 8.90 -0.03
N VAL A 130 10.15 9.22 1.19
CA VAL A 130 9.35 9.95 2.17
C VAL A 130 8.96 11.33 1.65
N ILE A 131 9.91 12.08 1.07
CA ILE A 131 9.66 13.42 0.53
C ILE A 131 8.73 13.35 -0.69
N ASP A 132 8.96 12.41 -1.60
CA ASP A 132 8.16 12.21 -2.82
C ASP A 132 6.69 11.89 -2.46
N LEU A 133 6.47 10.97 -1.51
CA LEU A 133 5.13 10.65 -1.04
C LEU A 133 4.47 11.82 -0.28
N ALA A 134 5.21 12.51 0.59
CA ALA A 134 4.69 13.65 1.34
C ALA A 134 4.25 14.80 0.42
N LEU A 135 4.93 15.04 -0.70
CA LEU A 135 4.59 16.10 -1.64
C LEU A 135 3.76 15.65 -2.86
N SER A 136 3.54 14.34 -3.02
CA SER A 136 2.68 13.82 -4.08
C SER A 136 1.20 14.24 -3.90
N PRO A 137 0.44 14.41 -4.99
CA PRO A 137 -1.02 14.47 -4.93
C PRO A 137 -1.59 13.29 -4.15
N LYS A 138 -2.58 13.54 -3.30
CA LYS A 138 -3.18 12.54 -2.42
C LYS A 138 -4.46 11.98 -3.00
N SER A 139 -4.67 10.68 -2.85
CA SER A 139 -5.94 10.04 -3.17
C SER A 139 -6.08 8.68 -2.51
N ASN A 140 -7.18 8.50 -1.79
CA ASN A 140 -7.60 7.26 -1.17
C ASN A 140 -8.81 6.62 -1.88
N SER A 141 -9.15 7.09 -3.09
CA SER A 141 -10.37 6.71 -3.81
C SER A 141 -10.44 5.21 -4.12
N ALA A 142 -9.34 4.62 -4.57
CA ALA A 142 -9.25 3.19 -4.85
C ALA A 142 -9.32 2.34 -3.58
N TYR A 143 -8.66 2.79 -2.51
CA TYR A 143 -8.73 2.17 -1.18
C TYR A 143 -10.17 2.12 -0.66
N LEU A 144 -10.86 3.27 -0.63
CA LEU A 144 -12.26 3.35 -0.21
C LEU A 144 -13.21 2.55 -1.11
N ALA A 145 -12.94 2.51 -2.42
CA ALA A 145 -13.74 1.71 -3.35
C ALA A 145 -13.67 0.20 -3.03
N MET A 146 -12.49 -0.31 -2.70
CA MET A 146 -12.31 -1.70 -2.31
C MET A 146 -12.97 -1.99 -0.94
N ASP A 147 -12.80 -1.11 0.04
CA ASP A 147 -13.45 -1.25 1.35
C ASP A 147 -14.98 -1.28 1.24
N ALA A 148 -15.55 -0.45 0.36
CA ALA A 148 -16.99 -0.47 0.08
C ALA A 148 -17.45 -1.79 -0.57
N ALA A 149 -16.68 -2.34 -1.51
CA ALA A 149 -16.99 -3.62 -2.14
C ALA A 149 -16.88 -4.80 -1.14
N LEU A 150 -15.87 -4.79 -0.27
CA LEU A 150 -15.71 -5.76 0.80
C LEU A 150 -16.83 -5.66 1.84
N SER A 151 -17.29 -4.46 2.16
CA SER A 151 -18.44 -4.23 3.04
C SER A 151 -19.73 -4.80 2.44
N ASP A 152 -19.96 -4.58 1.14
CA ASP A 152 -21.10 -5.18 0.43
C ASP A 152 -21.01 -6.71 0.41
N LEU A 153 -19.82 -7.29 0.23
CA LEU A 153 -19.64 -8.75 0.27
C LEU A 153 -19.98 -9.33 1.66
N ARG A 154 -19.53 -8.65 2.73
CA ARG A 154 -19.80 -9.06 4.12
C ARG A 154 -21.29 -9.01 4.47
N THR A 155 -22.05 -8.11 3.85
CA THR A 155 -23.48 -7.91 4.13
C THR A 155 -24.40 -8.68 3.18
N SER A 156 -24.07 -8.75 1.88
CA SER A 156 -24.89 -9.41 0.86
C SER A 156 -24.57 -10.90 0.67
N GLY A 157 -23.43 -11.36 1.20
CA GLY A 157 -22.95 -12.72 1.03
C GLY A 157 -22.45 -13.01 -0.39
N ASN A 158 -22.30 -14.29 -0.73
CA ASN A 158 -21.80 -14.70 -2.04
C ASN A 158 -22.91 -14.63 -3.11
N LEU A 159 -23.08 -13.46 -3.73
CA LEU A 159 -24.02 -13.27 -4.82
C LEU A 159 -23.59 -14.06 -6.07
N PRO A 160 -24.53 -14.67 -6.82
CA PRO A 160 -24.17 -15.44 -8.00
C PRO A 160 -23.59 -14.55 -9.10
N ILE A 161 -22.51 -15.02 -9.72
CA ILE A 161 -21.94 -14.40 -10.92
C ILE A 161 -22.98 -14.53 -12.07
N PRO A 162 -23.28 -13.45 -12.82
CA PRO A 162 -24.13 -13.51 -14.01
C PRO A 162 -23.68 -14.59 -14.99
N ARG A 163 -24.61 -15.36 -15.57
CA ARG A 163 -24.27 -16.55 -16.37
C ARG A 163 -23.37 -16.26 -17.57
N HIS A 164 -23.59 -15.15 -18.25
CA HIS A 164 -22.77 -14.71 -19.39
C HIS A 164 -21.34 -14.30 -19.00
N LEU A 165 -21.02 -14.18 -17.72
CA LEU A 165 -19.65 -13.92 -17.22
C LEU A 165 -18.98 -15.17 -16.62
N ARG A 166 -19.73 -16.27 -16.46
CA ARG A 166 -19.16 -17.52 -15.93
C ARG A 166 -18.29 -18.17 -16.98
N ASP A 167 -17.30 -18.95 -16.53
CA ASP A 167 -16.43 -19.71 -17.42
C ASP A 167 -17.24 -20.65 -18.33
N GLY A 168 -16.97 -20.54 -19.64
CA GLY A 168 -17.57 -21.34 -20.69
C GLY A 168 -16.71 -22.55 -21.11
N HIS A 169 -15.50 -22.71 -20.57
CA HIS A 169 -14.52 -23.66 -21.09
C HIS A 169 -14.59 -25.07 -20.48
N TYR A 170 -15.34 -25.27 -19.40
CA TYR A 170 -15.43 -26.58 -18.73
C TYR A 170 -16.55 -27.48 -19.28
N ALA A 171 -16.39 -28.79 -19.12
CA ALA A 171 -17.38 -29.79 -19.54
C ALA A 171 -18.73 -29.56 -18.82
N GLY A 172 -19.81 -29.36 -19.59
CA GLY A 172 -21.15 -29.04 -19.07
C GLY A 172 -21.51 -27.54 -19.09
N SER A 173 -20.57 -26.64 -19.38
CA SER A 173 -20.82 -25.19 -19.46
C SER A 173 -21.92 -24.82 -20.47
N LYS A 174 -21.96 -25.49 -21.63
CA LYS A 174 -22.94 -25.28 -22.70
C LYS A 174 -24.36 -25.67 -22.27
N GLU A 175 -24.49 -26.76 -21.52
CA GLU A 175 -25.77 -27.24 -20.98
C GLU A 175 -26.28 -26.32 -19.86
N LEU A 176 -25.35 -25.77 -19.06
CA LEU A 176 -25.65 -24.78 -18.02
C LEU A 176 -25.89 -23.36 -18.56
N GLY A 177 -25.61 -23.12 -19.85
CA GLY A 177 -25.73 -21.81 -20.49
C GLY A 177 -24.72 -20.77 -20.01
N ASN A 178 -23.56 -21.22 -19.50
CA ASN A 178 -22.49 -20.30 -19.09
C ASN A 178 -21.77 -19.73 -20.32
N ALA A 179 -21.30 -18.48 -20.20
CA ALA A 179 -20.69 -17.70 -21.27
C ALA A 179 -21.56 -17.54 -22.53
N LYS A 180 -22.78 -18.09 -22.53
CA LYS A 180 -23.76 -17.86 -23.58
C LYS A 180 -24.11 -16.38 -23.53
N ASP A 181 -24.08 -15.74 -24.70
CA ASP A 181 -24.39 -14.31 -24.88
C ASP A 181 -23.38 -13.33 -24.28
N TYR A 182 -22.17 -13.79 -23.90
CA TYR A 182 -21.08 -12.89 -23.55
C TYR A 182 -20.68 -12.01 -24.75
N LEU A 183 -20.76 -10.70 -24.57
CA LEU A 183 -20.35 -9.71 -25.56
C LEU A 183 -18.88 -9.36 -25.34
N TYR A 184 -18.01 -9.80 -26.25
CA TYR A 184 -16.57 -9.55 -26.19
C TYR A 184 -16.23 -8.08 -26.52
N PRO A 185 -15.81 -7.24 -25.55
CA PRO A 185 -15.74 -5.79 -25.76
C PRO A 185 -14.83 -5.34 -26.90
N HIS A 186 -13.75 -6.07 -27.20
CA HIS A 186 -12.83 -5.69 -28.27
C HIS A 186 -13.41 -5.80 -29.68
N ALA A 187 -14.52 -6.54 -29.85
CA ALA A 187 -15.26 -6.65 -31.11
C ALA A 187 -16.18 -5.44 -31.36
N TYR A 188 -16.41 -4.57 -30.37
CA TYR A 188 -17.33 -3.43 -30.47
C TYR A 188 -16.59 -2.11 -30.69
N PRO A 189 -17.25 -1.09 -31.28
CA PRO A 189 -16.69 0.26 -31.42
C PRO A 189 -16.20 0.82 -30.09
N LYS A 190 -15.10 1.58 -30.12
CA LYS A 190 -14.43 2.12 -28.92
C LYS A 190 -13.98 1.06 -27.91
N LYS A 191 -13.95 -0.22 -28.31
CA LYS A 191 -13.57 -1.37 -27.49
C LYS A 191 -14.42 -1.48 -26.22
N TRP A 192 -15.70 -1.14 -26.32
CA TRP A 192 -16.65 -1.14 -25.21
C TRP A 192 -18.05 -1.56 -25.67
N VAL A 193 -18.77 -2.30 -24.82
CA VAL A 193 -20.15 -2.72 -25.05
C VAL A 193 -20.95 -2.63 -23.75
N LYS A 194 -22.21 -2.19 -23.86
CA LYS A 194 -23.13 -2.20 -22.72
C LYS A 194 -23.50 -3.65 -22.41
N GLN A 195 -23.07 -4.12 -21.25
CA GLN A 195 -23.34 -5.45 -20.72
C GLN A 195 -23.40 -5.35 -19.20
N GLN A 196 -24.24 -6.15 -18.55
CA GLN A 196 -24.25 -6.25 -17.10
C GLN A 196 -22.97 -6.95 -16.61
N TYR A 197 -22.25 -6.33 -15.68
CA TYR A 197 -21.08 -6.96 -15.04
C TYR A 197 -21.29 -7.30 -13.57
N LEU A 198 -22.05 -6.45 -12.85
CA LEU A 198 -22.39 -6.70 -11.44
C LEU A 198 -23.50 -7.75 -11.31
N PRO A 199 -23.55 -8.51 -10.19
CA PRO A 199 -24.70 -9.34 -9.85
C PRO A 199 -26.01 -8.55 -9.81
N ASP A 200 -27.14 -9.22 -10.02
CA ASP A 200 -28.46 -8.58 -10.15
C ASP A 200 -28.78 -7.64 -8.98
N LYS A 201 -28.44 -8.04 -7.75
CA LYS A 201 -28.69 -7.24 -6.54
C LYS A 201 -27.80 -6.01 -6.39
N LEU A 202 -26.74 -5.89 -7.19
CA LEU A 202 -25.77 -4.79 -7.14
C LEU A 202 -25.81 -3.93 -8.41
N ILE A 203 -26.75 -4.16 -9.33
CA ILE A 203 -26.92 -3.31 -10.50
C ILE A 203 -27.08 -1.86 -10.06
N GLY A 204 -26.27 -0.97 -10.64
CA GLY A 204 -26.27 0.46 -10.33
C GLY A 204 -25.37 0.88 -9.16
N LYS A 205 -24.80 -0.07 -8.41
CA LYS A 205 -23.82 0.24 -7.36
C LYS A 205 -22.58 0.90 -7.96
N GLN A 206 -22.11 1.97 -7.33
CA GLN A 206 -20.86 2.65 -7.69
C GLN A 206 -19.92 2.61 -6.50
N TYR A 207 -18.75 1.98 -6.67
CA TYR A 207 -17.72 1.90 -5.64
C TYR A 207 -16.65 2.98 -5.80
N PHE A 208 -16.24 3.23 -7.03
CA PHE A 208 -15.15 4.13 -7.34
C PHE A 208 -15.68 5.54 -7.67
N SER A 209 -15.30 6.50 -6.83
CA SER A 209 -15.48 7.94 -7.09
C SER A 209 -14.10 8.58 -7.26
N PRO A 210 -13.74 9.06 -8.46
CA PRO A 210 -12.42 9.61 -8.71
C PRO A 210 -12.21 10.94 -7.98
N ASN A 211 -10.98 11.19 -7.53
CA ASN A 211 -10.51 12.49 -7.05
C ASN A 211 -9.91 13.33 -8.18
N GLU A 212 -9.89 14.65 -7.98
CA GLU A 212 -9.38 15.64 -8.93
C GLU A 212 -7.91 16.04 -8.69
N THR A 213 -7.27 15.48 -7.66
CA THR A 213 -5.97 15.95 -7.14
C THR A 213 -4.80 15.69 -8.09
N GLY A 214 -4.80 14.54 -8.79
CA GLY A 214 -3.75 14.14 -9.73
C GLY A 214 -4.18 14.16 -11.21
N LYS A 215 -3.25 14.45 -12.12
CA LYS A 215 -3.52 14.41 -13.58
C LYS A 215 -3.99 13.02 -14.04
N TYR A 216 -3.39 11.97 -13.48
CA TYR A 216 -3.69 10.59 -13.84
C TYR A 216 -5.12 10.22 -13.45
N GLU A 217 -5.49 10.46 -12.19
CA GLU A 217 -6.84 10.15 -11.71
C GLU A 217 -7.92 10.98 -12.39
N ARG A 218 -7.67 12.27 -12.71
CA ARG A 218 -8.58 13.07 -13.53
C ARG A 218 -8.84 12.45 -14.90
N ALA A 219 -7.81 11.91 -15.55
CA ALA A 219 -7.97 11.21 -16.82
C ALA A 219 -8.81 9.92 -16.66
N LEU A 220 -8.62 9.17 -15.57
CA LEU A 220 -9.48 8.03 -15.24
C LEU A 220 -10.93 8.45 -15.00
N GLY A 221 -11.15 9.54 -14.27
CA GLY A 221 -12.47 10.10 -14.00
C GLY A 221 -13.19 10.54 -15.27
N ALA A 222 -12.51 11.26 -16.16
CA ALA A 222 -13.05 11.65 -17.46
C ALA A 222 -13.42 10.43 -18.32
N ASN A 223 -12.60 9.37 -18.29
CA ASN A 223 -12.91 8.14 -19.00
C ASN A 223 -14.11 7.40 -18.39
N LYS A 224 -14.22 7.34 -17.05
CA LYS A 224 -15.38 6.79 -16.35
C LYS A 224 -16.65 7.53 -16.73
N GLU A 225 -16.64 8.86 -16.67
CA GLU A 225 -17.79 9.69 -17.04
C GLU A 225 -18.22 9.46 -18.50
N ARG A 226 -17.25 9.37 -19.42
CA ARG A 226 -17.50 9.02 -20.83
C ARG A 226 -18.20 7.65 -20.96
N ILE A 227 -17.76 6.65 -20.21
CA ILE A 227 -18.35 5.30 -20.20
C ILE A 227 -19.77 5.33 -19.60
N ASP A 228 -19.97 6.04 -18.50
CA ASP A 228 -21.28 6.18 -17.84
C ASP A 228 -22.30 6.85 -18.79
N LYS A 229 -21.87 7.89 -19.54
CA LYS A 229 -22.68 8.52 -20.59
C LYS A 229 -23.02 7.55 -21.74
N LEU A 230 -22.08 6.70 -22.17
CA LEU A 230 -22.37 5.69 -23.19
C LEU A 230 -23.41 4.68 -22.71
N SER A 231 -23.35 4.29 -21.43
CA SER A 231 -24.31 3.36 -20.81
C SER A 231 -25.72 3.94 -20.72
N SER A 232 -25.86 5.24 -20.45
CA SER A 232 -27.18 5.90 -20.37
C SER A 232 -27.83 6.13 -21.74
N HIS A 233 -27.06 6.40 -22.80
CA HIS A 233 -27.58 6.73 -24.14
C HIS A 233 -27.83 5.52 -25.05
N SER A 234 -27.35 4.32 -24.68
CA SER A 234 -27.51 3.10 -25.50
C SER A 234 -28.87 2.42 -25.32
N THR A 235 -29.94 3.19 -25.06
CA THR A 235 -31.34 2.73 -25.11
C THR A 235 -31.88 2.52 -26.54
N GLY A 236 -31.06 2.75 -27.56
CA GLY A 236 -31.40 2.47 -28.96
C GLY A 236 -30.30 1.65 -29.66
N ILE A 237 -30.40 0.32 -29.61
CA ILE A 237 -29.89 -0.52 -30.69
C ILE A 237 -31.14 -1.20 -31.30
N PRO A 238 -31.40 -1.05 -32.62
CA PRO A 238 -32.55 -1.67 -33.26
C PRO A 238 -32.45 -3.19 -33.16
N LYS A 239 -33.61 -3.85 -33.07
CA LYS A 239 -33.76 -5.31 -33.20
C LYS A 239 -33.12 -5.83 -34.49
#